data_AF-A7YEP0-F1
#
_entry.id   AF-A7YEP0-F1
#
_cell.length_a   1.000
_cell.length_b   1.000
_cell.length_c   1.000
_cell.angle_alpha   90.00
_cell.angle_beta   90.00
_cell.angle_gamma   90.00
#
_symmetry.space_group_name_H-M   'P 1'
#
loop_
_entity.id
_entity.type
_entity.pdbx_description
1 polymer ?
#
loop_
_entity_poly.entity_id
_entity_poly.type
_entity_poly.pdbx_seq_one_letter_code
_entity_poly.pdbx_strand_id
1 'polypeptide(L)' 'WPYGLGKGSVTIVDPTELTHTNEPHVGANEPLTVHNLRLHILSYGDRFHLYQRTVLPAVHRISS' A
#
# COMPACT_ATOMS: atom_id res chain seq x y z
N TRP A 1 1.77 -23.32 -13.84
CA TRP A 1 2.39 -21.98 -13.71
C TRP A 1 1.93 -21.26 -12.43
N PRO A 2 2.70 -21.27 -11.31
CA PRO A 2 2.54 -20.21 -10.29
C PRO A 2 3.80 -19.80 -9.47
N TYR A 3 5.03 -20.17 -9.84
CA TYR A 3 6.23 -19.92 -9.00
C TYR A 3 6.90 -18.55 -9.22
N GLY A 4 6.14 -17.47 -9.39
CA GLY A 4 6.76 -16.23 -9.85
C GLY A 4 5.96 -14.96 -9.68
N LEU A 5 5.59 -14.62 -8.45
CA LEU A 5 5.64 -13.21 -8.05
C LEU A 5 7.00 -13.05 -7.36
N GLY A 6 7.89 -12.30 -8.00
CA GLY A 6 9.34 -12.30 -7.75
C GLY A 6 9.77 -11.79 -6.37
N LYS A 7 11.10 -11.76 -6.15
CA LYS A 7 11.79 -11.34 -4.91
C LYS A 7 11.59 -9.86 -4.51
N GLY A 8 10.62 -9.17 -5.11
CA GLY A 8 10.32 -7.77 -4.83
C GLY A 8 9.20 -7.58 -3.81
N SER A 9 8.97 -6.33 -3.43
CA SER A 9 7.83 -5.93 -2.62
C SER A 9 6.76 -5.26 -3.49
N VAL A 10 5.50 -5.39 -3.08
CA VAL A 10 4.40 -4.59 -3.63
C VAL A 10 4.05 -3.51 -2.62
N THR A 11 4.12 -2.25 -3.02
CA THR A 11 3.69 -1.10 -2.19
C THR A 11 2.31 -0.65 -2.64
N ILE A 12 1.34 -0.75 -1.75
CA ILE A 12 -0.01 -0.22 -1.96
C ILE A 12 -0.08 1.14 -1.28
N VAL A 13 -0.39 2.16 -2.09
CA VAL A 13 -0.63 3.53 -1.65
C VAL A 13 -2.13 3.69 -1.41
N ASP A 14 -2.52 3.93 -0.16
CA ASP A 14 -3.91 3.98 0.28
C ASP A 14 -4.30 5.41 0.73
N PRO A 15 -5.03 6.16 -0.12
CA PRO A 15 -5.48 7.52 0.19
C PRO A 15 -6.85 7.58 0.92
N THR A 16 -7.40 6.44 1.37
CA THR A 16 -8.79 6.39 1.87
C THR A 16 -9.02 7.19 3.14
N GLU A 17 -7.96 7.39 3.93
CA GLU A 17 -8.01 8.14 5.18
C GLU A 17 -7.27 9.49 5.11
N LEU A 18 -7.01 10.01 3.89
CA LEU A 18 -6.36 11.32 3.77
C LEU A 18 -7.14 12.40 4.53
N THR A 19 -6.44 13.14 5.37
CA THR A 19 -7.04 14.25 6.12
C THR A 19 -6.82 15.60 5.43
N HIS A 20 -5.80 15.71 4.58
CA HIS A 20 -5.48 16.93 3.85
C HIS A 20 -4.54 16.65 2.66
N THR A 21 -4.74 17.39 1.56
CA THR A 21 -3.80 17.53 0.45
C THR A 21 -3.87 18.94 -0.13
N ASN A 22 -2.75 19.46 -0.61
CA ASN A 22 -2.69 20.74 -1.33
C ASN A 22 -2.92 20.60 -2.84
N GLU A 23 -3.12 19.38 -3.37
CA GLU A 23 -3.22 19.10 -4.82
C GLU A 23 -4.17 20.05 -5.59
N PRO A 24 -5.38 20.41 -5.10
CA PRO A 24 -6.27 21.30 -5.84
C PRO A 24 -5.77 22.75 -5.96
N HIS A 25 -4.74 23.12 -5.21
CA HIS A 25 -4.28 24.50 -5.02
C HIS A 25 -2.86 24.75 -5.54
N VAL A 26 -2.19 23.74 -6.08
CA VAL A 26 -0.79 23.86 -6.53
C VAL A 26 -0.62 23.42 -7.98
N GLY A 27 0.39 23.96 -8.66
CA GLY A 27 0.70 23.60 -10.04
C GLY A 27 1.34 22.21 -10.16
N ALA A 28 1.39 21.67 -11.37
CA ALA A 28 1.91 20.31 -11.63
C ALA A 28 3.40 20.08 -11.24
N ASN A 29 4.18 21.15 -11.10
CA ASN A 29 5.60 21.11 -10.71
C ASN A 29 5.84 21.54 -9.27
N GLU A 30 4.77 21.88 -8.54
CA GLU A 30 4.85 22.29 -7.14
C GLU A 30 4.83 21.06 -6.22
N PRO A 31 5.44 21.13 -5.02
CA PRO A 31 5.45 20.01 -4.09
C PRO A 31 4.05 19.71 -3.54
N LEU A 32 3.73 18.41 -3.43
CA LEU A 32 2.48 17.94 -2.84
C LEU A 32 2.63 17.68 -1.34
N THR A 33 1.63 18.11 -0.56
CA THR A 33 1.43 17.69 0.83
C THR A 33 0.36 16.60 0.87
N VAL A 34 0.61 15.53 1.63
CA VAL A 34 -0.33 14.41 1.74
C VAL A 34 -0.36 13.96 3.20
N HIS A 35 -1.46 14.23 3.91
CA HIS A 35 -1.58 13.93 5.34
C HIS A 35 -2.40 12.66 5.58
N ASN A 36 -1.95 11.84 6.52
CA ASN A 36 -2.60 10.56 6.90
C ASN A 36 -2.68 9.54 5.75
N LEU A 37 -1.65 9.49 4.90
CA LEU A 37 -1.53 8.45 3.88
C LEU A 37 -1.15 7.12 4.51
N ARG A 38 -1.86 6.05 4.16
CA ARG A 38 -1.51 4.70 4.60
C ARG A 38 -0.71 3.98 3.51
N LEU A 39 0.38 3.33 3.91
CA LEU A 39 1.19 2.49 3.04
C LEU A 39 1.13 1.03 3.50
N HIS A 40 0.88 0.13 2.57
CA HIS A 40 0.99 -1.31 2.83
C HIS A 40 2.12 -1.88 1.97
N ILE A 41 3.16 -2.41 2.62
CA ILE A 41 4.29 -3.03 1.94
C ILE A 41 4.15 -4.54 2.08
N LEU A 42 3.90 -5.21 0.97
CA LEU A 42 3.67 -6.66 0.92
C LEU A 42 4.91 -7.35 0.40
N SER A 43 5.32 -8.41 1.10
CA SER A 43 6.35 -9.34 0.64
C SER A 43 5.71 -10.57 0.02
N TYR A 44 6.54 -11.48 -0.52
CA TYR A 44 6.05 -12.72 -1.11
C TYR A 44 5.10 -13.48 -0.15
N GLY A 45 3.93 -13.84 -0.67
CA GLY A 45 2.89 -14.57 0.04
C GLY A 45 1.91 -13.71 0.84
N ASP A 46 2.20 -12.42 1.08
CA ASP A 46 1.22 -11.51 1.69
C ASP A 46 0.09 -11.22 0.70
N ARG A 47 -1.10 -10.98 1.24
CA ARG A 47 -2.29 -10.62 0.44
C ARG A 47 -2.88 -9.33 0.97
N PHE A 48 -3.45 -8.51 0.10
CA PHE A 48 -4.19 -7.33 0.49
C PHE A 48 -5.69 -7.56 0.28
N HIS A 49 -6.47 -7.37 1.34
CA HIS A 49 -7.92 -7.46 1.25
C HIS A 49 -8.49 -6.10 0.80
N LEU A 50 -8.87 -5.99 -0.48
CA LEU A 50 -9.29 -4.71 -1.10
C LEU A 50 -10.41 -3.98 -0.36
N TYR A 51 -11.46 -4.69 0.07
CA TYR A 51 -12.60 -4.07 0.74
C TYR A 51 -12.33 -3.66 2.20
N GLN A 52 -11.59 -4.48 2.95
CA GLN A 52 -11.24 -4.20 4.34
C GLN A 52 -10.01 -3.27 4.46
N ARG A 53 -9.25 -3.13 3.38
CA ARG A 53 -7.99 -2.37 3.32
C ARG A 53 -6.99 -2.85 4.39
N THR A 54 -6.84 -4.16 4.48
CA THR A 54 -5.97 -4.83 5.46
C THR A 54 -5.00 -5.77 4.78
N VAL A 55 -3.86 -6.00 5.43
CA VAL A 55 -2.88 -7.00 4.99
C VAL A 55 -3.19 -8.31 5.69
N LEU A 56 -3.27 -9.38 4.90
CA LEU A 56 -3.33 -10.75 5.37
C LEU A 56 -1.92 -11.34 5.24
N PRO A 57 -1.25 -11.68 6.36
CA PRO A 57 0.10 -12.22 6.31
C PRO A 57 0.14 -13.58 5.62
N ALA A 58 1.27 -13.88 4.99
CA ALA A 58 1.53 -15.19 4.44
C ALA A 58 1.40 -16.28 5.53
N VAL A 59 0.75 -17.40 5.21
CA VAL A 59 0.43 -18.47 6.19
C VAL A 59 1.66 -19.00 6.93
N HIS A 60 2.80 -19.12 6.24
CA HIS A 60 4.07 -19.60 6.82
C HIS A 60 4.69 -18.65 7.87
N ARG A 61 4.22 -17.39 7.97
CA ARG A 61 4.67 -16.40 8.96
C ARG A 61 3.83 -16.40 10.24
N ILE A 62 2.70 -17.10 10.26
CA ILE A 62 1.79 -17.14 11.42
C ILE A 62 2.09 -18.37 12.30
N SER A 63 2.67 -19.42 11.73
CA SER A 63 2.96 -20.70 12.39
C SER A 63 4.37 -20.79 12.99
N SER A 64 5.08 -19.67 13.11
CA SER A 64 6.45 -19.57 13.63
C SER A 64 6.48 -19.00 15.03
#